data_AF-A0A0D0D6K7-F1
#
_entry.id   AF-A0A0D0D6K7-F1
#
_cell.length_a   1.000
_cell.length_b   1.000
_cell.length_c   1.000
_cell.angle_alpha   90.00
_cell.angle_beta   90.00
_cell.angle_gamma   90.00
#
_symmetry.space_group_name_H-M   'P 1'
#
loop_
_entity.id
_entity.type
_entity.pdbx_description
1 polymer ?
#
loop_
_entity_poly.entity_id
_entity_poly.type
_entity_poly.pdbx_seq_one_letter_code
_entity_poly.pdbx_strand_id
1 'polypeptide(L)'
;MDHAALIQPPLFPLLPDRNEAPWLASVQRAHEMLKNTYNHAVYVLLTDGAEPTRIAFHIYQIKSGALPLLMDLAPVAEGLVSGDVACDELLVEWLEDAAKLLGSAVSVLESVATNLNNWCVDSSFQIQGLCVSIDIWK
;
A
#
# COMPACT_ATOMS: atom_id res chain seq x y z
N MET A 1 -12.62 24.04 -4.51
CA MET A 1 -13.43 22.81 -4.61
C MET A 1 -12.87 21.86 -3.57
N ASP A 2 -13.56 21.72 -2.44
CA ASP A 2 -13.20 20.81 -1.35
C ASP A 2 -13.51 19.37 -1.78
N HIS A 3 -12.49 18.62 -2.21
CA HIS A 3 -12.61 17.18 -2.46
C HIS A 3 -12.18 16.33 -1.26
N ALA A 4 -11.83 16.96 -0.13
CA ALA A 4 -11.49 16.25 1.11
C ALA A 4 -12.75 15.84 1.89
N ALA A 5 -13.66 15.11 1.25
CA ALA A 5 -14.40 14.12 2.04
C ALA A 5 -13.32 13.15 2.51
N LEU A 6 -12.90 13.29 3.77
CA LEU A 6 -11.89 12.49 4.44
C LEU A 6 -12.32 11.02 4.40
N ILE A 7 -12.03 10.33 3.30
CA ILE A 7 -12.15 8.88 3.22
C ILE A 7 -11.10 8.38 4.22
N GLN A 8 -11.57 8.01 5.42
CA GLN A 8 -10.71 7.34 6.38
C GLN A 8 -10.29 6.02 5.74
N PRO A 9 -8.98 5.82 5.52
CA PRO A 9 -8.48 4.57 4.97
C PRO A 9 -8.86 3.44 5.95
N PRO A 10 -9.27 2.27 5.43
CA PRO A 10 -9.62 1.14 6.26
C PRO A 10 -8.44 0.73 7.16
N LEU A 11 -8.73 0.22 8.35
CA LEU A 11 -7.69 -0.29 9.24
C LEU A 11 -7.14 -1.61 8.72
N PHE A 12 -5.86 -1.86 8.97
CA PHE A 12 -5.27 -3.18 8.67
C PHE A 12 -5.94 -4.26 9.54
N PRO A 13 -6.32 -5.43 8.97
CA PRO A 13 -7.05 -6.45 9.70
C PRO A 13 -6.24 -6.99 10.88
N LEU A 14 -6.91 -7.17 12.02
CA LEU A 14 -6.33 -7.85 13.17
C LEU A 14 -6.17 -9.34 12.86
N LEU A 15 -5.20 -9.98 13.50
CA LEU A 15 -5.15 -11.44 13.47
C LEU A 15 -6.41 -12.01 14.15
N PRO A 16 -7.02 -13.08 13.60
CA PRO A 16 -8.17 -13.71 14.22
C PRO A 16 -7.80 -14.28 15.59
N ASP A 17 -8.73 -14.27 16.55
CA ASP A 17 -8.49 -14.88 17.85
C ASP A 17 -8.53 -16.41 17.72
N ARG A 18 -7.51 -17.08 18.25
CA ARG A 18 -7.47 -18.54 18.34
C ARG A 18 -7.66 -18.91 19.81
N ASN A 19 -8.85 -19.42 20.12
CA ASN A 19 -9.24 -19.86 21.47
C ASN A 19 -8.27 -20.90 22.08
N GLU A 20 -7.54 -21.64 21.25
CA GLU A 20 -6.78 -22.82 21.67
C GLU A 20 -5.26 -22.57 21.78
N ALA A 21 -4.70 -21.68 20.96
CA ALA A 21 -3.26 -21.41 20.96
C ALA A 21 -2.93 -20.08 20.23
N PRO A 22 -1.88 -19.36 20.64
CA PRO A 22 -1.42 -18.18 19.92
C PRO A 22 -0.92 -18.55 18.52
N TRP A 23 -1.02 -17.60 17.58
CA TRP A 23 -0.42 -17.72 16.26
C TRP A 23 1.09 -17.97 16.34
N LEU A 24 1.60 -18.71 15.35
CA LEU A 24 3.04 -18.90 15.17
C LEU A 24 3.75 -17.55 15.12
N ALA A 25 4.95 -17.49 15.71
CA ALA A 25 5.75 -16.27 15.74
C ALA A 25 6.04 -15.71 14.33
N SER A 26 6.11 -16.56 13.31
CA SER A 26 6.23 -16.16 11.91
C SER A 26 4.99 -15.39 11.42
N VAL A 27 3.79 -15.89 11.72
CA VAL A 27 2.51 -15.24 11.39
C VAL A 27 2.38 -13.90 12.11
N GLN A 28 2.69 -13.86 13.41
CA GLN A 28 2.65 -12.62 14.20
C GLN A 28 3.63 -11.57 13.66
N ARG A 29 4.86 -11.97 13.36
CA ARG A 29 5.87 -11.07 12.78
C ARG A 29 5.43 -10.55 11.42
N ALA A 30 4.87 -11.43 10.58
CA ALA A 30 4.39 -11.05 9.27
C ALA A 30 3.23 -10.07 9.36
N HIS A 31 2.26 -10.31 10.24
CA HIS A 31 1.16 -9.37 10.51
C HIS A 31 1.69 -7.96 10.83
N GLU A 32 2.62 -7.83 11.76
CA GLU A 32 3.18 -6.52 12.12
C GLU A 32 3.94 -5.86 10.95
N MET A 33 4.70 -6.63 10.16
CA MET A 33 5.39 -6.10 8.99
C MET A 33 4.42 -5.60 7.90
N LEU A 34 3.37 -6.37 7.61
CA LEU A 34 2.35 -6.02 6.63
C LEU A 34 1.56 -4.80 7.08
N LYS A 35 1.11 -4.78 8.34
CA LYS A 35 0.43 -3.66 8.98
C LYS A 35 1.26 -2.38 8.93
N ASN A 36 2.55 -2.45 9.27
CA ASN A 36 3.43 -1.28 9.22
C ASN A 36 3.62 -0.78 7.78
N THR A 37 3.79 -1.68 6.82
CA THR A 37 3.91 -1.32 5.41
C THR A 37 2.64 -0.64 4.90
N TYR A 38 1.47 -1.19 5.22
CA TYR A 38 0.18 -0.59 4.88
C TYR A 38 -0.01 0.79 5.52
N ASN A 39 0.25 0.91 6.83
CA ASN A 39 0.09 2.17 7.56
C ASN A 39 1.00 3.26 6.99
N HIS A 40 2.23 2.94 6.59
CA HIS A 40 3.12 3.89 5.94
C HIS A 40 2.63 4.31 4.56
N ALA A 41 2.16 3.35 3.74
CA ALA A 41 1.59 3.64 2.43
C ALA A 41 0.36 4.57 2.54
N VAL A 42 -0.53 4.28 3.49
CA VAL A 42 -1.68 5.12 3.80
C VAL A 42 -1.28 6.50 4.30
N TYR A 43 -0.31 6.57 5.22
CA TYR A 43 0.18 7.85 5.72
C TYR A 43 0.70 8.74 4.58
N VAL A 44 1.38 8.15 3.59
CA VAL A 44 1.84 8.89 2.41
C VAL A 44 0.67 9.45 1.59
N LEU A 45 -0.40 8.67 1.41
CA LEU A 45 -1.61 9.13 0.72
C LEU A 45 -2.32 10.27 1.44
N LEU A 46 -2.27 10.28 2.78
CA LEU A 46 -2.90 11.31 3.60
C LEU A 46 -2.03 12.56 3.81
N THR A 47 -0.74 12.50 3.43
CA THR A 47 0.15 13.65 3.60
C THR A 47 -0.02 14.61 2.42
N ASP A 48 -0.38 15.87 2.69
CA ASP A 48 -0.40 16.92 1.66
C ASP A 48 0.98 17.05 0.98
N GLY A 49 1.00 17.04 -0.35
CA GLY A 49 2.23 17.18 -1.14
C GLY A 49 3.08 15.91 -1.23
N ALA A 50 2.45 14.73 -1.30
CA ALA A 50 3.18 13.48 -1.48
C ALA A 50 4.07 13.47 -2.75
N GLU A 51 5.38 13.43 -2.56
CA GLU A 51 6.37 13.37 -3.64
C GLU A 51 6.23 12.07 -4.47
N PRO A 52 6.27 12.13 -5.81
CA PRO A 52 6.16 10.94 -6.67
C PRO A 52 7.17 9.85 -6.33
N THR A 53 8.40 10.20 -5.97
CA THR A 53 9.45 9.26 -5.55
C THR A 53 9.07 8.50 -4.28
N ARG A 54 8.41 9.18 -3.33
CA ARG A 54 7.95 8.58 -2.08
C ARG A 54 6.80 7.61 -2.34
N ILE A 55 5.87 7.98 -3.21
CA ILE A 55 4.78 7.08 -3.64
C ILE A 55 5.35 5.84 -4.34
N ALA A 56 6.27 6.01 -5.29
CA ALA A 56 6.92 4.92 -6.01
C ALA A 56 7.67 3.97 -5.05
N PHE A 57 8.35 4.52 -4.05
CA PHE A 57 9.01 3.74 -3.02
C PHE A 57 8.04 2.85 -2.24
N HIS A 58 6.87 3.35 -1.83
CA HIS A 58 5.89 2.55 -1.09
C HIS A 58 5.17 1.53 -1.97
N ILE A 59 4.91 1.84 -3.24
CA ILE A 59 4.46 0.82 -4.22
C ILE A 59 5.48 -0.31 -4.29
N TYR A 60 6.77 0.02 -4.39
CA TYR A 60 7.84 -0.97 -4.41
C TYR A 60 7.87 -1.80 -3.13
N GLN A 61 7.84 -1.17 -1.95
CA GLN A 61 7.83 -1.88 -0.67
C GLN A 61 6.67 -2.88 -0.55
N ILE A 62 5.46 -2.51 -1.01
CA ILE A 62 4.33 -3.45 -1.00
C ILE A 62 4.60 -4.61 -1.96
N LYS A 63 5.00 -4.31 -3.21
CA LYS A 63 5.18 -5.34 -4.24
C LYS A 63 6.34 -6.30 -3.97
N SER A 64 7.46 -5.80 -3.43
CA SER A 64 8.69 -6.57 -3.24
C SER A 64 8.90 -7.05 -1.80
N GLY A 65 8.12 -6.56 -0.84
CA GLY A 65 8.23 -6.92 0.57
C GLY A 65 6.95 -7.55 1.12
N ALA A 66 5.84 -6.82 1.07
CA ALA A 66 4.58 -7.28 1.66
C ALA A 66 3.93 -8.43 0.90
N LEU A 67 3.85 -8.38 -0.43
CA LEU A 67 3.23 -9.45 -1.21
C LEU A 67 4.00 -10.77 -1.13
N PRO A 68 5.34 -10.82 -1.26
CA PRO A 68 6.09 -12.07 -1.05
C PRO A 68 5.86 -12.66 0.34
N LEU A 69 5.82 -11.83 1.37
CA LEU A 69 5.57 -12.27 2.73
C LEU A 69 4.19 -12.90 2.91
N LEU A 70 3.15 -12.37 2.25
CA LEU A 70 1.83 -13.00 2.20
C LEU A 70 1.88 -14.36 1.48
N MET A 71 2.58 -14.44 0.36
CA MET A 71 2.72 -15.69 -0.40
C MET A 71 3.46 -16.77 0.41
N ASP A 72 4.45 -16.39 1.21
CA ASP A 72 5.19 -17.30 2.09
C ASP A 72 4.32 -17.85 3.23
N LEU A 73 3.24 -17.16 3.60
CA LEU A 73 2.29 -17.62 4.62
C LEU A 73 1.20 -18.54 4.07
N ALA A 74 0.93 -18.53 2.76
CA ALA A 74 -0.12 -19.37 2.18
C ALA A 74 0.09 -20.88 2.46
N PRO A 75 1.31 -21.44 2.31
CA PRO A 75 1.56 -22.83 2.69
C PRO A 75 1.35 -23.13 4.19
N VAL A 76 1.53 -22.12 5.05
CA VAL A 76 1.30 -22.26 6.50
C VAL A 76 -0.20 -22.34 6.78
N ALA A 77 -1.01 -21.53 6.11
CA ALA A 77 -2.46 -21.54 6.24
C ALA A 77 -3.09 -22.84 5.69
N GLU A 78 -2.54 -23.38 4.60
CA GLU A 78 -2.98 -24.63 4.00
C GLU A 78 -2.53 -25.89 4.76
N GLY A 79 -1.84 -25.75 5.91
CA GLY A 79 -1.35 -26.89 6.70
C GLY A 79 -0.19 -27.65 6.06
N LEU A 80 0.42 -27.12 4.99
CA LEU A 80 1.47 -27.79 4.22
C LEU A 80 2.84 -27.80 4.94
N VAL A 81 3.01 -26.97 5.97
CA VAL A 81 4.30 -26.74 6.65
C VAL A 81 4.33 -27.35 8.06
N SER A 82 3.17 -27.59 8.68
CA SER A 82 3.09 -27.96 10.10
C SER A 82 2.96 -29.46 10.37
N GLY A 83 2.78 -30.30 9.34
CA GLY A 83 2.55 -31.75 9.51
C GLY A 83 1.18 -32.08 10.12
N ASP A 84 0.43 -31.07 10.54
CA ASP A 84 -0.97 -31.14 10.93
C ASP A 84 -1.81 -30.77 9.69
N VAL A 85 -2.52 -31.75 9.14
CA VAL A 85 -3.13 -31.70 7.80
C VAL A 85 -4.39 -30.81 7.74
N ALA A 86 -4.69 -30.08 8.81
CA ALA A 86 -5.85 -29.21 8.89
C ALA A 86 -5.51 -27.80 8.39
N CYS A 87 -6.16 -27.40 7.28
CA CYS A 87 -6.19 -26.02 6.83
C CYS A 87 -6.75 -25.12 7.95
N ASP A 88 -6.08 -24.01 8.25
CA ASP A 88 -6.54 -23.01 9.20
C ASP A 88 -7.36 -21.96 8.46
N GLU A 89 -8.67 -22.20 8.33
CA GLU A 89 -9.61 -21.36 7.59
C GLU A 89 -9.58 -19.89 8.04
N LEU A 90 -9.37 -19.64 9.35
CA LEU A 90 -9.26 -18.29 9.89
C LEU A 90 -8.01 -17.56 9.36
N LEU A 91 -6.89 -18.29 9.21
CA LEU A 91 -5.68 -17.71 8.64
C LEU A 91 -5.84 -17.45 7.14
N VAL A 92 -6.53 -18.33 6.41
CA VAL A 92 -6.81 -18.15 4.98
C VAL A 92 -7.65 -16.90 4.76
N GLU A 93 -8.77 -16.74 5.48
CA GLU A 93 -9.62 -15.56 5.37
C GLU A 93 -8.84 -14.26 5.68
N TRP A 94 -8.03 -14.27 6.75
CA TRP A 94 -7.19 -13.13 7.09
C TRP A 94 -6.17 -12.79 5.99
N LEU A 95 -5.53 -13.80 5.39
CA LEU A 95 -4.58 -13.61 4.29
C LEU A 95 -5.26 -12.97 3.08
N GLU A 96 -6.46 -13.41 2.72
CA GLU A 96 -7.23 -12.83 1.62
C GLU A 96 -7.57 -11.35 1.87
N ASP A 97 -8.02 -11.03 3.08
CA ASP A 97 -8.39 -9.66 3.43
C ASP A 97 -7.16 -8.74 3.47
N ALA A 98 -6.03 -9.22 4.00
CA ALA A 98 -4.76 -8.51 3.93
C ALA A 98 -4.30 -8.28 2.48
N ALA A 99 -4.44 -9.28 1.61
CA ALA A 99 -4.08 -9.18 0.20
C ALA A 99 -4.96 -8.17 -0.56
N LYS A 100 -6.29 -8.23 -0.37
CA LYS A 100 -7.25 -7.26 -0.94
C LYS A 100 -6.91 -5.83 -0.51
N LEU A 101 -6.60 -5.64 0.77
CA LEU A 101 -6.28 -4.35 1.34
C LEU A 101 -4.97 -3.77 0.77
N LEU A 102 -3.91 -4.57 0.69
CA LEU A 102 -2.63 -4.16 0.12
C LEU A 102 -2.75 -3.89 -1.39
N GLY A 103 -3.51 -4.70 -2.12
CA GLY A 103 -3.80 -4.48 -3.54
C GLY A 103 -4.55 -3.16 -3.77
N SER A 104 -5.53 -2.85 -2.94
CA SER A 104 -6.24 -1.57 -2.97
C SER A 104 -5.30 -0.40 -2.70
N ALA A 105 -4.42 -0.50 -1.70
CA ALA A 105 -3.45 0.55 -1.40
C ALA A 105 -2.49 0.81 -2.58
N VAL A 106 -1.99 -0.24 -3.23
CA VAL A 106 -1.15 -0.10 -4.43
C VAL A 106 -1.92 0.59 -5.56
N SER A 107 -3.16 0.18 -5.83
CA SER A 107 -3.98 0.77 -6.88
C SER A 107 -4.21 2.27 -6.65
N VAL A 108 -4.49 2.68 -5.41
CA VAL A 108 -4.66 4.09 -5.06
C VAL A 108 -3.34 4.86 -5.21
N LEU A 109 -2.23 4.33 -4.70
CA LEU A 109 -0.91 4.94 -4.87
C LEU A 109 -0.54 5.13 -6.34
N GLU A 110 -0.78 4.13 -7.19
CA GLU A 110 -0.54 4.20 -8.63
C GLU A 110 -1.41 5.29 -9.28
N SER A 111 -2.69 5.37 -8.91
CA SER A 111 -3.59 6.43 -9.40
C SER A 111 -3.10 7.83 -9.02
N VAL A 112 -2.66 8.02 -7.77
CA VAL A 112 -2.11 9.30 -7.31
C VAL A 112 -0.80 9.63 -8.06
N ALA A 113 0.09 8.65 -8.24
CA ALA A 113 1.32 8.85 -9.00
C ALA A 113 1.05 9.28 -10.45
N THR A 114 0.07 8.65 -11.12
CA THR A 114 -0.35 9.04 -12.47
C THR A 114 -0.91 10.46 -12.50
N ASN A 115 -1.76 10.83 -11.54
CA ASN A 115 -2.33 12.17 -11.48
C ASN A 115 -1.25 13.25 -11.26
N LEU A 116 -0.29 13.01 -10.37
CA LEU A 116 0.84 13.91 -10.13
C LEU A 116 1.71 14.06 -11.38
N ASN A 117 1.99 12.96 -12.09
CA ASN A 117 2.75 12.99 -13.33
C ASN A 117 2.02 13.80 -14.42
N ASN A 118 0.71 13.61 -14.57
CA ASN A 118 -0.09 14.36 -15.54
C ASN A 118 -0.10 15.86 -15.21
N TRP A 119 -0.22 16.24 -13.94
CA TRP A 119 -0.15 17.65 -13.51
C TRP A 119 1.22 18.27 -13.82
N CYS A 120 2.30 17.52 -13.67
CA CYS A 120 3.65 17.96 -14.03
C CYS A 120 3.78 18.20 -15.55
N VAL A 121 3.24 17.29 -16.37
CA VAL A 121 3.23 17.44 -17.83
C VAL A 121 2.39 18.63 -18.28
N ASP A 122 1.17 18.80 -17.76
CA ASP A 122 0.30 19.93 -18.12
C ASP A 122 0.88 21.27 -17.68
N SER A 123 1.53 21.32 -16.50
CA SER A 123 2.23 22.51 -16.02
C SER A 123 3.46 22.83 -16.88
N SER A 124 4.19 21.83 -17.36
CA SER A 124 5.32 22.01 -18.28
C SER A 124 4.88 22.54 -19.65
N PHE A 125 3.69 22.14 -20.11
CA PHE A 125 3.08 22.65 -21.34
C PHE A 125 2.63 24.11 -21.20
N GLN A 126 2.14 24.52 -20.02
CA GLN A 126 1.83 25.92 -19.73
C GLN A 126 3.07 26.81 -19.62
N ILE A 127 4.19 26.30 -19.07
CA ILE A 127 5.46 27.05 -19.02
C ILE A 127 6.04 27.25 -20.42
N GLN A 128 5.86 26.30 -21.35
CA GLN A 128 6.27 26.47 -22.76
C GLN A 128 5.36 27.44 -23.55
N GLY A 129 4.22 27.86 -22.99
CA GLY A 129 3.33 28.90 -23.54
C GLY A 129 3.55 30.31 -22.99
N LEU A 130 4.36 30.47 -21.94
CA LEU A 130 4.79 31.79 -21.47
C LEU A 130 5.98 32.25 -22.31
N CYS A 131 5.66 32.92 -23.42
CA CYS A 131 6.60 33.78 -24.12
C CYS A 131 7.01 34.90 -23.15
N VAL A 132 8.08 34.68 -22.37
CA VAL A 132 8.74 35.75 -21.63
C VAL A 132 9.54 36.54 -22.66
N SER A 133 8.92 37.56 -23.26
CA SER A 133 9.65 38.62 -23.94
C SER A 133 10.47 39.37 -22.90
N ILE A 134 11.73 38.96 -22.74
CA ILE A 134 12.72 39.80 -22.08
C ILE A 134 13.11 40.88 -23.09
N ASP A 135 12.33 41.97 -23.10
CA ASP A 135 12.73 43.23 -23.73
C ASP A 135 13.86 43.85 -22.91
N ILE A 136 15.10 43.45 -23.22
CA ILE A 136 16.27 44.26 -22.85
C ILE A 136 16.45 45.30 -23.96
N TRP A 137 15.80 46.45 -23.79
CA TRP A 137 16.12 47.67 -24.54
C TRP A 137 16.47 48.79 -23.57
N LYS A 138 17.77 48.91 -23.25
CA LYS A 138 18.67 50.00 -23.68
C LYS A 138 19.97 49.98 -22.88
#